data_AF-H6NK55-F1
#
_entry.id   AF-H6NK55-F1
#
_cell.length_a   1.000
_cell.length_b   1.000
_cell.length_c   1.000
_cell.angle_alpha   90.00
_cell.angle_beta   90.00
_cell.angle_gamma   90.00
#
_symmetry.space_group_name_H-M   'P 1'
#
loop_
_entity.id
_entity.type
_entity.pdbx_description
1 polymer ?
#
loop_
_entity_poly.entity_id
_entity_poly.type
_entity_poly.pdbx_seq_one_letter_code
_entity_poly.pdbx_strand_id
1 'polypeptide(L)'
;MKPAAESSASTPAADAGKTEAPSSDAGTTAQPEAKPAETPKAEGQPEAKPAEAPKAESKPAETPKAESQPAAKPAETPKAESKPAAQPAAKPAETPKAEAPAAKPAPAPAPAQAPEISAKGKKVLFVGRERNPAEDVAVAQRLKNLGFVVTNIEDRDVTIDEVKGYDLIYISQTTNSKYLKDGFMKEVAIPTVYVKNHGMYYLGLSSVEENTTVMNSKSIEIVDSKHKVAGGLSGKVDVFKEAGDKFGVSYGVPGKEAKIIATVPGDKKKAALYYYDKGTKADNGYTTKARVSFFYWSNGMHENSTDASWKLLDNLVLWTLQNG
;
A
#
# COMPACT_ATOMS: atom_id res chain seq x y z
N MET A 1 35.89 39.61 16.58
CA MET A 1 36.56 40.46 17.60
C MET A 1 35.53 41.39 18.20
N LYS A 2 35.15 41.14 19.46
CA LYS A 2 34.45 42.09 20.36
C LYS A 2 35.53 42.91 21.10
N PRO A 3 35.28 44.06 21.75
CA PRO A 3 34.29 44.24 22.84
C PRO A 3 33.69 45.69 22.85
N ALA A 4 32.99 46.25 23.84
CA ALA A 4 32.70 45.97 25.25
C ALA A 4 31.41 46.73 25.64
N ALA A 5 30.79 46.35 26.75
CA ALA A 5 29.70 47.06 27.42
C ALA A 5 30.14 47.40 28.86
N GLU A 6 29.68 48.52 29.42
CA GLU A 6 29.51 48.73 30.87
C GLU A 6 28.71 50.02 31.20
N SER A 7 27.81 49.94 32.19
CA SER A 7 27.29 51.02 33.07
C SER A 7 26.21 50.40 33.99
N SER A 8 26.41 50.21 35.32
CA SER A 8 26.35 51.16 36.46
C SER A 8 24.94 51.64 36.86
N ALA A 9 24.45 51.20 38.03
CA ALA A 9 24.15 51.99 39.27
C ALA A 9 22.62 52.22 39.44
N SER A 10 21.96 52.45 40.60
CA SER A 10 22.31 52.79 41.99
C SER A 10 21.05 52.59 42.89
N THR A 11 21.21 52.26 44.17
CA THR A 11 20.26 52.51 45.31
C THR A 11 20.36 54.01 45.75
N PRO A 12 19.64 54.60 46.77
CA PRO A 12 19.10 54.02 48.02
C PRO A 12 17.80 54.64 48.67
N ALA A 13 17.39 54.02 49.80
CA ALA A 13 16.84 54.58 51.06
C ALA A 13 15.45 55.26 51.14
N ALA A 14 14.60 54.81 52.09
CA ALA A 14 14.42 55.45 53.42
C ALA A 14 13.30 54.76 54.25
N ASP A 15 13.46 54.85 55.56
CA ASP A 15 12.77 54.16 56.67
C ASP A 15 11.70 55.05 57.37
N ALA A 16 10.98 54.44 58.33
CA ALA A 16 9.98 54.93 59.29
C ALA A 16 8.51 54.68 58.88
N GLY A 17 7.63 54.01 59.64
CA GLY A 17 7.64 53.55 61.03
C GLY A 17 6.30 53.92 61.68
N LYS A 18 5.47 52.94 62.07
CA LYS A 18 4.60 52.99 63.27
C LYS A 18 3.74 51.74 63.49
N THR A 19 3.78 51.33 64.75
CA THR A 19 2.94 50.47 65.59
C THR A 19 1.44 50.40 65.29
N GLU A 20 0.85 49.19 65.39
CA GLU A 20 -0.19 48.83 66.39
C GLU A 20 -0.60 47.35 66.23
N ALA A 21 -0.77 46.65 67.36
CA ALA A 21 -1.53 45.40 67.49
C ALA A 21 -2.65 45.68 68.50
N PRO A 22 -3.81 44.99 68.41
CA PRO A 22 -3.91 43.74 69.18
C PRO A 22 -4.81 42.63 68.57
N SER A 23 -4.36 41.40 68.83
CA SER A 23 -5.08 40.22 69.36
C SER A 23 -6.34 39.58 68.72
N SER A 24 -6.27 38.25 68.77
CA SER A 24 -7.28 37.18 68.74
C SER A 24 -8.06 36.89 67.45
N ASP A 25 -7.69 35.80 66.76
CA ASP A 25 -8.59 34.65 66.62
C ASP A 25 -7.79 33.34 66.41
N ALA A 26 -8.31 32.25 66.95
CA ALA A 26 -7.80 30.88 66.87
C ALA A 26 -7.85 30.38 65.41
N GLY A 27 -6.86 29.67 64.89
CA GLY A 27 -6.50 28.32 65.30
C GLY A 27 -7.28 27.30 64.45
N THR A 28 -6.72 26.86 63.32
CA THR A 28 -6.83 25.48 62.81
C THR A 28 -5.77 25.25 61.72
N THR A 29 -4.89 24.32 62.04
CA THR A 29 -3.83 23.69 61.24
C THR A 29 -4.40 22.69 60.23
N ALA A 30 -3.82 22.62 59.02
CA ALA A 30 -3.46 21.35 58.36
C ALA A 30 -2.74 21.60 57.02
N GLN A 31 -1.45 21.30 57.01
CA GLN A 31 -0.67 20.94 55.83
C GLN A 31 -0.16 19.52 56.09
N PRO A 32 -0.14 18.59 55.11
CA PRO A 32 0.69 17.41 55.22
C PRO A 32 1.88 17.50 54.26
N GLU A 33 3.06 17.30 54.86
CA GLU A 33 4.37 17.13 54.25
C GLU A 33 4.51 15.78 53.53
N ALA A 34 5.50 15.75 52.62
CA ALA A 34 5.99 14.60 51.89
C ALA A 34 6.76 13.61 52.78
N LYS A 35 6.78 12.32 52.40
CA LYS A 35 7.62 11.26 52.98
C LYS A 35 8.31 10.43 51.88
N PRO A 36 9.56 9.95 52.06
CA PRO A 36 10.40 9.42 50.99
C PRO A 36 10.28 7.90 50.77
N ALA A 37 10.86 7.47 49.65
CA ALA A 37 10.90 6.10 49.14
C ALA A 37 11.77 5.12 49.95
N GLU A 38 11.30 3.88 50.07
CA GLU A 38 12.09 2.70 50.47
C GLU A 38 11.99 1.60 49.40
N THR A 39 13.14 1.04 49.04
CA THR A 39 13.35 -0.16 48.22
C THR A 39 13.14 -1.44 49.02
N PRO A 40 12.76 -2.56 48.37
CA PRO A 40 13.19 -3.87 48.83
C PRO A 40 14.04 -4.63 47.81
N LYS A 41 14.99 -5.38 48.38
CA LYS A 41 16.03 -6.22 47.77
C LYS A 41 15.49 -7.63 47.47
N ALA A 42 16.13 -8.29 46.50
CA ALA A 42 15.84 -9.62 45.98
C ALA A 42 16.11 -10.79 46.95
N GLU A 43 15.37 -11.89 46.79
CA GLU A 43 15.79 -13.29 47.05
C GLU A 43 14.78 -14.27 46.43
N GLY A 44 15.27 -15.37 45.83
CA GLY A 44 14.46 -16.58 45.56
C GLY A 44 14.34 -17.05 44.10
N GLN A 45 15.39 -17.68 43.58
CA GLN A 45 15.39 -18.51 42.36
C GLN A 45 14.69 -19.86 42.65
N PRO A 46 14.17 -20.55 41.62
CA PRO A 46 14.59 -21.95 41.46
C PRO A 46 14.92 -22.33 40.01
N GLU A 47 16.17 -22.73 39.78
CA GLU A 47 16.59 -23.72 38.78
C GLU A 47 16.30 -25.13 39.36
N ALA A 48 16.08 -26.23 38.64
CA ALA A 48 15.88 -26.56 37.23
C ALA A 48 15.37 -28.02 37.21
N LYS A 49 14.65 -28.43 36.16
CA LYS A 49 14.86 -29.76 35.56
C LYS A 49 14.36 -29.77 34.11
N PRO A 50 15.10 -30.41 33.19
CA PRO A 50 14.85 -30.34 31.75
C PRO A 50 13.79 -31.36 31.34
N ALA A 51 12.83 -30.96 30.50
CA ALA A 51 11.98 -31.91 29.80
C ALA A 51 12.74 -32.42 28.57
N GLU A 52 13.02 -33.72 28.59
CA GLU A 52 13.62 -34.54 27.54
C GLU A 52 12.98 -34.31 26.16
N ALA A 53 13.85 -34.13 25.16
CA ALA A 53 13.54 -34.42 23.78
C ALA A 53 13.44 -35.94 23.58
N PRO A 54 12.44 -36.47 22.86
CA PRO A 54 12.53 -37.83 22.38
C PRO A 54 13.42 -37.83 21.13
N LYS A 55 14.65 -38.33 21.30
CA LYS A 55 15.42 -38.96 20.21
C LYS A 55 15.19 -40.46 20.28
N ALA A 56 14.52 -40.99 19.27
CA ALA A 56 14.58 -42.38 18.82
C ALA A 56 14.06 -42.37 17.39
N GLU A 57 14.54 -43.14 16.42
CA GLU A 57 15.76 -43.89 16.19
C GLU A 57 15.66 -44.21 14.70
N SER A 58 16.75 -44.02 13.95
CA SER A 58 16.80 -44.37 12.53
C SER A 58 16.81 -45.89 12.36
N LYS A 59 15.86 -46.43 11.58
CA LYS A 59 16.07 -47.67 10.82
C LYS A 59 15.36 -47.60 9.46
N PRO A 60 16.01 -48.02 8.36
CA PRO A 60 15.58 -47.74 7.00
C PRO A 60 14.66 -48.83 6.45
N ALA A 61 13.71 -48.46 5.61
CA ALA A 61 13.01 -49.35 4.69
C ALA A 61 12.92 -48.62 3.34
N GLU A 62 13.87 -48.93 2.46
CA GLU A 62 13.70 -49.83 1.31
C GLU A 62 13.15 -49.08 0.08
N THR A 63 14.11 -48.71 -0.77
CA THR A 63 13.95 -48.64 -2.21
C THR A 63 13.37 -49.94 -2.75
N PRO A 64 12.47 -49.85 -3.75
CA PRO A 64 12.53 -50.77 -4.86
C PRO A 64 13.40 -50.14 -5.94
N LYS A 65 14.51 -50.83 -6.21
CA LYS A 65 15.27 -50.72 -7.44
C LYS A 65 14.35 -50.82 -8.65
N ALA A 66 14.76 -50.10 -9.70
CA ALA A 66 14.37 -50.33 -11.06
C ALA A 66 14.40 -51.82 -11.45
N GLU A 67 13.35 -52.26 -12.15
CA GLU A 67 13.49 -53.28 -13.19
C GLU A 67 12.90 -52.73 -14.49
N SER A 68 13.83 -52.48 -15.41
CA SER A 68 13.82 -53.09 -16.75
C SER A 68 12.64 -52.77 -17.67
N GLN A 69 12.94 -51.87 -18.62
CA GLN A 69 12.44 -51.91 -19.98
C GLN A 69 12.45 -53.35 -20.55
N PRO A 70 11.68 -53.56 -21.63
CA PRO A 70 12.38 -53.81 -22.88
C PRO A 70 12.07 -52.74 -23.93
N ALA A 71 13.15 -52.34 -24.57
CA ALA A 71 13.20 -51.54 -25.77
C ALA A 71 12.47 -52.21 -26.95
N ALA A 72 11.84 -51.39 -27.78
CA ALA A 72 11.88 -51.56 -29.22
C ALA A 72 12.10 -50.19 -29.88
N LYS A 73 13.10 -50.19 -30.76
CA LYS A 73 13.76 -49.10 -31.47
C LYS A 73 13.00 -48.80 -32.80
N PRO A 74 13.49 -47.97 -33.76
CA PRO A 74 12.75 -46.83 -34.30
C PRO A 74 12.62 -46.86 -35.85
N ALA A 75 12.28 -45.70 -36.42
CA ALA A 75 12.24 -45.34 -37.86
C ALA A 75 10.98 -45.86 -38.58
N GLU A 76 10.31 -45.10 -39.45
CA GLU A 76 10.86 -44.34 -40.57
C GLU A 76 10.13 -43.01 -40.86
N THR A 77 10.92 -42.05 -41.32
CA THR A 77 10.53 -40.90 -42.14
C THR A 77 9.89 -41.35 -43.48
N PRO A 78 9.17 -40.45 -44.18
CA PRO A 78 9.87 -39.80 -45.29
C PRO A 78 9.65 -38.28 -45.35
N LYS A 79 10.76 -37.56 -45.51
CA LYS A 79 10.79 -36.28 -46.21
C LYS A 79 10.61 -36.55 -47.70
N ALA A 80 9.81 -35.73 -48.38
CA ALA A 80 10.07 -35.38 -49.77
C ALA A 80 9.63 -33.93 -49.99
N GLU A 81 10.62 -33.11 -50.30
CA GLU A 81 10.51 -31.76 -50.86
C GLU A 81 9.81 -31.82 -52.23
N SER A 82 9.03 -30.79 -52.58
CA SER A 82 9.18 -30.09 -53.88
C SER A 82 8.07 -29.06 -54.12
N LYS A 83 8.48 -27.80 -54.16
CA LYS A 83 8.01 -26.75 -55.08
C LYS A 83 9.30 -26.34 -55.83
N PRO A 84 9.35 -26.20 -57.16
CA PRO A 84 8.65 -25.12 -57.87
C PRO A 84 8.29 -25.36 -59.35
N ALA A 85 7.32 -24.61 -59.87
CA ALA A 85 7.31 -24.22 -61.28
C ALA A 85 6.45 -22.97 -61.49
N ALA A 86 6.98 -22.08 -62.32
CA ALA A 86 6.44 -20.80 -62.71
C ALA A 86 5.50 -20.90 -63.93
N GLN A 87 4.59 -19.92 -64.02
CA GLN A 87 4.07 -19.18 -65.20
C GLN A 87 3.83 -19.89 -66.56
N PRO A 88 2.84 -19.38 -67.31
CA PRO A 88 3.23 -18.49 -68.41
C PRO A 88 2.43 -17.19 -68.50
N ALA A 89 3.11 -16.22 -69.12
CA ALA A 89 2.67 -14.88 -69.43
C ALA A 89 1.72 -14.81 -70.63
N ALA A 90 0.87 -13.78 -70.66
CA ALA A 90 0.44 -13.10 -71.88
C ALA A 90 0.37 -11.58 -71.63
N LYS A 91 1.00 -10.83 -72.54
CA LYS A 91 1.05 -9.36 -72.73
C LYS A 91 0.17 -9.03 -73.97
N PRO A 92 -0.04 -7.77 -74.46
CA PRO A 92 0.06 -6.42 -73.88
C PRO A 92 -1.17 -5.50 -74.14
N ALA A 93 -1.14 -4.34 -73.47
CA ALA A 93 -1.58 -2.99 -73.88
C ALA A 93 -3.09 -2.65 -73.98
N GLU A 94 -3.53 -1.68 -73.17
CA GLU A 94 -3.79 -0.30 -73.64
C GLU A 94 -3.87 0.67 -72.44
N THR A 95 -3.13 1.77 -72.54
CA THR A 95 -3.21 2.96 -71.67
C THR A 95 -4.59 3.63 -71.76
N PRO A 96 -5.07 4.25 -70.67
CA PRO A 96 -5.11 5.71 -70.71
C PRO A 96 -4.71 6.41 -69.40
N LYS A 97 -3.86 7.42 -69.60
CA LYS A 97 -3.96 8.80 -69.11
C LYS A 97 -4.06 9.05 -67.60
N ALA A 98 -3.00 9.68 -67.10
CA ALA A 98 -2.85 10.22 -65.76
C ALA A 98 -4.00 11.17 -65.34
N GLU A 99 -4.62 10.85 -64.21
CA GLU A 99 -5.25 11.83 -63.32
C GLU A 99 -4.33 12.08 -62.12
N ALA A 100 -4.24 13.35 -61.73
CA ALA A 100 -3.41 13.85 -60.66
C ALA A 100 -3.70 13.16 -59.31
N PRO A 101 -2.69 12.97 -58.43
CA PRO A 101 -2.92 12.32 -57.15
C PRO A 101 -3.83 13.17 -56.26
N ALA A 102 -5.02 12.64 -55.97
CA ALA A 102 -5.90 13.17 -54.95
C ALA A 102 -5.17 13.19 -53.59
N ALA A 103 -5.22 14.33 -52.93
CA ALA A 103 -4.64 14.55 -51.63
C ALA A 103 -5.17 13.51 -50.62
N LYS A 104 -4.24 12.84 -49.94
CA LYS A 104 -4.49 11.92 -48.83
C LYS A 104 -5.38 12.62 -47.78
N PRO A 105 -6.47 11.98 -47.31
CA PRO A 105 -7.26 12.54 -46.21
C PRO A 105 -6.35 12.77 -44.99
N ALA A 106 -6.45 13.95 -44.38
CA ALA A 106 -5.77 14.27 -43.14
C ALA A 106 -6.13 13.22 -42.06
N PRO A 107 -5.18 12.83 -41.19
CA PRO A 107 -5.49 11.92 -40.09
C PRO A 107 -6.61 12.52 -39.23
N ALA A 108 -7.61 11.70 -38.93
CA ALA A 108 -8.68 12.05 -38.00
C ALA A 108 -8.07 12.57 -36.68
N PRO A 109 -8.65 13.61 -36.06
CA PRO A 109 -8.16 14.12 -34.79
C PRO A 109 -8.14 12.97 -33.77
N ALA A 110 -7.00 12.80 -33.10
CA ALA A 110 -6.87 11.86 -31.99
C ALA A 110 -8.03 12.08 -31.00
N PRO A 111 -8.62 11.01 -30.42
CA PRO A 111 -9.70 11.17 -29.47
C PRO A 111 -9.26 12.14 -28.38
N ALA A 112 -10.07 13.17 -28.14
CA ALA A 112 -9.85 14.15 -27.09
C ALA A 112 -9.51 13.39 -25.80
N GLN A 113 -8.32 13.66 -25.24
CA GLN A 113 -7.89 13.06 -23.99
C GLN A 113 -8.97 13.35 -22.95
N ALA A 114 -9.58 12.30 -22.39
CA ALA A 114 -10.48 12.45 -21.25
C ALA A 114 -9.79 13.33 -20.20
N PRO A 115 -10.51 14.28 -19.57
CA PRO A 115 -9.89 15.24 -18.66
C PRO A 115 -9.01 14.52 -17.64
N GLU A 116 -7.78 14.99 -17.53
CA GLU A 116 -6.82 14.47 -16.55
C GLU A 116 -7.42 14.63 -15.16
N ILE A 117 -7.30 13.60 -14.34
CA ILE A 117 -7.92 13.56 -13.01
C ILE A 117 -7.18 14.58 -12.14
N SER A 118 -7.89 15.59 -11.65
CA SER A 118 -7.28 16.59 -10.77
C SER A 118 -7.59 16.29 -9.30
N ALA A 119 -6.55 16.17 -8.49
CA ALA A 119 -6.64 16.12 -7.03
C ALA A 119 -6.75 17.50 -6.39
N LYS A 120 -6.60 18.59 -7.15
CA LYS A 120 -6.52 19.96 -6.62
C LYS A 120 -7.78 20.33 -5.82
N GLY A 121 -7.60 20.61 -4.54
CA GLY A 121 -8.68 21.03 -3.62
C GLY A 121 -9.58 19.89 -3.13
N LYS A 122 -9.34 18.66 -3.57
CA LYS A 122 -10.07 17.48 -3.10
C LYS A 122 -9.64 17.11 -1.69
N LYS A 123 -10.60 16.77 -0.82
CA LYS A 123 -10.34 16.43 0.58
C LYS A 123 -10.06 14.95 0.71
N VAL A 124 -8.93 14.60 1.32
CA VAL A 124 -8.58 13.21 1.67
C VAL A 124 -8.58 13.07 3.17
N LEU A 125 -9.33 12.08 3.66
CA LEU A 125 -9.14 11.59 5.03
C LEU A 125 -8.05 10.53 5.02
N PHE A 126 -6.91 10.85 5.61
CA PHE A 126 -5.81 9.94 5.83
C PHE A 126 -5.98 9.26 7.18
N VAL A 127 -6.27 7.96 7.17
CA VAL A 127 -6.41 7.13 8.37
C VAL A 127 -5.07 6.44 8.60
N GLY A 128 -4.40 6.81 9.70
CA GLY A 128 -3.05 6.34 10.05
C GLY A 128 -2.94 5.95 11.52
N ARG A 129 -1.72 5.62 11.95
CA ARG A 129 -1.47 5.34 13.38
C ARG A 129 -1.30 6.64 14.16
N GLU A 130 -1.58 6.58 15.46
CA GLU A 130 -1.17 7.63 16.41
C GLU A 130 0.30 8.02 16.24
N ARG A 131 0.62 9.27 16.63
CA ARG A 131 1.98 9.86 16.57
C ARG A 131 2.57 10.01 15.16
N ASN A 132 1.79 9.78 14.10
CA ASN A 132 2.19 9.98 12.70
C ASN A 132 3.55 9.35 12.35
N PRO A 133 3.64 8.01 12.23
CA PRO A 133 4.86 7.35 11.78
C PRO A 133 5.42 7.96 10.49
N ALA A 134 6.74 7.84 10.28
CA ALA A 134 7.43 8.44 9.12
C ALA A 134 6.80 8.08 7.77
N GLU A 135 6.29 6.85 7.63
CA GLU A 135 5.54 6.40 6.46
C GLU A 135 4.28 7.25 6.21
N ASP A 136 3.48 7.47 7.24
CA ASP A 136 2.24 8.24 7.16
C ASP A 136 2.53 9.69 6.80
N VAL A 137 3.58 10.28 7.39
CA VAL A 137 4.04 11.64 7.08
C VAL A 137 4.47 11.74 5.61
N ALA A 138 5.27 10.78 5.12
CA ALA A 138 5.75 10.77 3.75
C ALA A 138 4.61 10.67 2.73
N VAL A 139 3.64 9.77 2.97
CA VAL A 139 2.49 9.61 2.08
C VAL A 139 1.57 10.82 2.15
N ALA A 140 1.24 11.33 3.34
CA ALA A 140 0.40 12.52 3.49
C ALA A 140 1.01 13.73 2.77
N GLN A 141 2.33 13.91 2.85
CA GLN A 141 3.02 14.96 2.10
C GLN A 141 2.95 14.74 0.60
N ARG A 142 3.09 13.50 0.12
CA ARG A 142 2.94 13.19 -1.30
C ARG A 142 1.54 13.48 -1.82
N LEU A 143 0.50 13.13 -1.06
CA LEU A 143 -0.90 13.45 -1.40
C LEU A 143 -1.12 14.97 -1.47
N LYS A 144 -0.55 15.75 -0.53
CA LYS A 144 -0.56 17.22 -0.61
C LYS A 144 0.12 17.73 -1.89
N ASN A 145 1.26 17.14 -2.27
CA ASN A 145 1.97 17.51 -3.50
C ASN A 145 1.17 17.17 -4.77
N LEU A 146 0.31 16.15 -4.74
CA LEU A 146 -0.65 15.88 -5.82
C LEU A 146 -1.80 16.91 -5.87
N GLY A 147 -1.98 17.73 -4.83
CA GLY A 147 -2.97 18.81 -4.76
C GLY A 147 -4.13 18.56 -3.79
N PHE A 148 -4.13 17.44 -3.08
CA PHE A 148 -5.15 17.14 -2.09
C PHE A 148 -5.03 18.04 -0.85
N VAL A 149 -6.18 18.30 -0.22
CA VAL A 149 -6.28 18.80 1.15
C VAL A 149 -6.36 17.59 2.07
N VAL A 150 -5.27 17.29 2.79
CA VAL A 150 -5.16 16.09 3.62
C VAL A 150 -5.50 16.41 5.08
N THR A 151 -6.47 15.68 5.63
CA THR A 151 -6.76 15.63 7.07
C THR A 151 -6.35 14.27 7.60
N ASN A 152 -5.63 14.23 8.72
CA ASN A 152 -5.22 13.00 9.38
C ASN A 152 -6.21 12.64 10.50
N ILE A 153 -6.52 11.36 10.64
CA ILE A 153 -7.23 10.79 11.78
C ILE A 153 -6.51 9.52 12.26
N GLU A 154 -6.53 9.28 13.56
CA GLU A 154 -6.01 8.05 14.13
C GLU A 154 -6.96 6.88 13.84
N ASP A 155 -6.39 5.71 13.58
CA ASP A 155 -7.11 4.48 13.25
C ASP A 155 -8.15 4.06 14.29
N ARG A 156 -7.98 4.42 15.56
CA ARG A 156 -8.93 4.15 16.65
C ARG A 156 -10.16 5.05 16.65
N ASP A 157 -10.06 6.22 16.01
CA ASP A 157 -11.09 7.27 16.07
C ASP A 157 -11.93 7.32 14.78
N VAL A 158 -11.54 6.58 13.74
CA VAL A 158 -12.29 6.55 12.48
C VAL A 158 -13.64 5.84 12.67
N THR A 159 -14.70 6.52 12.24
CA THR A 159 -16.08 6.00 12.26
C THR A 159 -16.80 6.39 10.97
N ILE A 160 -18.04 5.90 10.78
CA ILE A 160 -18.88 6.29 9.64
C ILE A 160 -19.21 7.79 9.60
N ASP A 161 -19.19 8.48 10.74
CA ASP A 161 -19.46 9.91 10.81
C ASP A 161 -18.23 10.73 10.42
N GLU A 162 -17.04 10.32 10.87
CA GLU A 162 -15.78 11.03 10.60
C GLU A 162 -15.37 11.00 9.12
N VAL A 163 -15.81 9.98 8.36
CA VAL A 163 -15.50 9.89 6.93
C VAL A 163 -16.36 10.83 6.07
N LYS A 164 -17.44 11.42 6.61
CA LYS A 164 -18.36 12.24 5.82
C LYS A 164 -17.71 13.52 5.30
N GLY A 165 -18.06 13.92 4.08
CA GLY A 165 -17.61 15.18 3.48
C GLY A 165 -16.20 15.16 2.88
N TYR A 166 -15.54 14.00 2.85
CA TYR A 166 -14.30 13.77 2.12
C TYR A 166 -14.57 13.24 0.70
N ASP A 167 -13.67 13.52 -0.23
CA ASP A 167 -13.73 13.03 -1.60
C ASP A 167 -13.04 11.67 -1.76
N LEU A 168 -12.12 11.33 -0.85
CA LEU A 168 -11.34 10.10 -0.85
C LEU A 168 -10.93 9.74 0.59
N ILE A 169 -10.84 8.46 0.88
CA ILE A 169 -10.23 7.93 2.09
C ILE A 169 -8.95 7.18 1.71
N TYR A 170 -7.89 7.39 2.47
CA TYR A 170 -6.65 6.64 2.38
C TYR A 170 -6.43 5.88 3.69
N ILE A 171 -6.51 4.55 3.65
CA ILE A 171 -6.23 3.68 4.79
C ILE A 171 -4.77 3.25 4.70
N SER A 172 -3.95 3.79 5.59
CA SER A 172 -2.52 3.52 5.64
C SER A 172 -2.23 2.06 5.99
N GLN A 173 -1.05 1.59 5.59
CA GLN A 173 -0.55 0.30 6.05
C GLN A 173 -0.25 0.29 7.57
N THR A 174 0.03 1.47 8.14
CA THR A 174 0.27 1.61 9.58
C THR A 174 -0.98 1.39 10.42
N THR A 175 -2.19 1.54 9.85
CA THR A 175 -3.48 1.32 10.50
C THR A 175 -3.53 -0.05 11.17
N ASN A 176 -3.94 -0.10 12.43
CA ASN A 176 -4.23 -1.34 13.14
C ASN A 176 -5.51 -1.96 12.57
N SER A 177 -5.37 -3.12 11.94
CA SER A 177 -6.47 -3.76 11.20
C SER A 177 -7.66 -4.14 12.08
N LYS A 178 -7.50 -4.23 13.41
CA LYS A 178 -8.60 -4.51 14.33
C LYS A 178 -9.74 -3.50 14.24
N TYR A 179 -9.46 -2.25 13.88
CA TYR A 179 -10.47 -1.19 13.73
C TYR A 179 -11.24 -1.27 12.40
N LEU A 180 -10.89 -2.21 11.52
CA LEU A 180 -11.62 -2.47 10.28
C LEU A 180 -12.50 -3.73 10.38
N LYS A 181 -12.43 -4.47 11.49
CA LYS A 181 -13.07 -5.79 11.67
C LYS A 181 -14.59 -5.73 11.76
N ASP A 182 -15.13 -4.65 12.30
CA ASP A 182 -16.57 -4.42 12.44
C ASP A 182 -17.26 -4.20 11.08
N GLY A 183 -16.48 -3.90 10.03
CA GLY A 183 -16.93 -3.80 8.66
C GLY A 183 -17.67 -2.52 8.32
N PHE A 184 -17.67 -1.47 9.18
CA PHE A 184 -18.41 -0.23 8.91
C PHE A 184 -18.01 0.41 7.56
N MET A 185 -16.76 0.23 7.14
CA MET A 185 -16.24 0.70 5.86
C MET A 185 -16.94 0.08 4.64
N LYS A 186 -17.66 -1.05 4.77
CA LYS A 186 -18.52 -1.60 3.70
C LYS A 186 -19.70 -0.68 3.39
N GLU A 187 -20.13 0.11 4.37
CA GLU A 187 -21.26 1.03 4.25
C GLU A 187 -20.85 2.39 3.66
N VAL A 188 -19.54 2.65 3.56
CA VAL A 188 -18.99 3.93 3.10
C VAL A 188 -19.09 4.04 1.58
N ALA A 189 -19.79 5.09 1.12
CA ALA A 189 -19.97 5.42 -0.30
C ALA A 189 -18.96 6.50 -0.76
N ILE A 190 -17.71 6.39 -0.31
CA ILE A 190 -16.61 7.30 -0.64
C ILE A 190 -15.47 6.46 -1.23
N PRO A 191 -14.84 6.89 -2.34
CA PRO A 191 -13.66 6.26 -2.88
C PRO A 191 -12.62 5.98 -1.82
N THR A 192 -12.07 4.75 -1.79
CA THR A 192 -11.11 4.38 -0.74
C THR A 192 -9.91 3.63 -1.32
N VAL A 193 -8.71 4.08 -0.97
CA VAL A 193 -7.45 3.35 -1.22
C VAL A 193 -7.04 2.67 0.07
N TYR A 194 -6.85 1.35 0.02
CA TYR A 194 -6.32 0.55 1.09
C TYR A 194 -4.90 0.11 0.81
N VAL A 195 -4.03 0.33 1.77
CA VAL A 195 -2.68 -0.23 1.77
C VAL A 195 -2.52 -1.31 2.85
N LYS A 196 -3.63 -1.65 3.52
CA LYS A 196 -3.72 -2.66 4.58
C LYS A 196 -4.29 -3.98 4.07
N ASN A 197 -3.44 -4.98 3.90
CA ASN A 197 -3.81 -6.31 3.39
C ASN A 197 -4.88 -7.03 4.23
N HIS A 198 -4.75 -7.02 5.57
CA HIS A 198 -5.73 -7.64 6.47
C HIS A 198 -7.12 -7.00 6.34
N GLY A 199 -7.16 -5.69 6.07
CA GLY A 199 -8.41 -4.96 5.83
C GLY A 199 -9.18 -5.52 4.63
N MET A 200 -8.49 -6.04 3.61
CA MET A 200 -9.13 -6.64 2.44
C MET A 200 -9.96 -7.86 2.79
N TYR A 201 -9.52 -8.67 3.74
CA TYR A 201 -10.32 -9.79 4.23
C TYR A 201 -11.52 -9.33 5.07
N TYR A 202 -11.33 -8.43 6.04
CA TYR A 202 -12.43 -7.95 6.88
C TYR A 202 -13.53 -7.25 6.08
N LEU A 203 -13.13 -6.60 4.99
CA LEU A 203 -14.03 -5.95 4.06
C LEU A 203 -14.66 -6.91 3.05
N GLY A 204 -14.22 -8.17 2.99
CA GLY A 204 -14.74 -9.14 2.02
C GLY A 204 -14.29 -8.87 0.59
N LEU A 205 -13.16 -8.16 0.43
CA LEU A 205 -12.53 -7.83 -0.85
C LEU A 205 -11.46 -8.85 -1.26
N SER A 206 -11.05 -9.71 -0.34
CA SER A 206 -10.08 -10.80 -0.51
C SER A 206 -10.54 -12.04 0.26
N SER A 207 -10.35 -13.22 -0.32
CA SER A 207 -10.73 -14.50 0.28
C SER A 207 -9.74 -15.02 1.34
N VAL A 208 -8.64 -14.30 1.59
CA VAL A 208 -7.55 -14.70 2.49
C VAL A 208 -7.15 -13.55 3.41
N GLU A 209 -6.97 -13.86 4.70
CA GLU A 209 -6.60 -12.94 5.77
C GLU A 209 -5.09 -12.92 6.04
N GLU A 210 -4.54 -14.10 6.32
CA GLU A 210 -3.21 -14.29 6.89
C GLU A 210 -2.18 -14.71 5.85
N ASN A 211 -0.89 -14.47 6.16
CA ASN A 211 0.24 -14.83 5.28
C ASN A 211 0.14 -14.22 3.87
N THR A 212 -0.44 -13.02 3.77
CA THR A 212 -0.65 -12.34 2.49
C THR A 212 0.45 -11.36 2.11
N THR A 213 1.68 -11.62 2.55
CA THR A 213 2.88 -10.89 2.11
C THR A 213 3.92 -11.89 1.63
N VAL A 214 4.40 -11.69 0.40
CA VAL A 214 5.53 -12.46 -0.13
C VAL A 214 6.81 -11.72 0.23
N MET A 215 7.47 -12.21 1.27
CA MET A 215 8.75 -11.71 1.78
C MET A 215 9.88 -11.93 0.76
N ASN A 216 10.99 -11.21 0.93
CA ASN A 216 12.16 -11.29 0.05
C ASN A 216 11.81 -11.07 -1.44
N SER A 217 10.78 -10.26 -1.70
CA SER A 217 10.37 -9.86 -3.04
C SER A 217 10.58 -8.37 -3.20
N LYS A 218 11.18 -7.96 -4.33
CA LYS A 218 11.33 -6.56 -4.74
C LYS A 218 10.49 -6.17 -5.94
N SER A 219 9.78 -7.11 -6.55
CA SER A 219 9.11 -6.91 -7.84
C SER A 219 7.64 -7.32 -7.81
N ILE A 220 6.85 -6.67 -8.65
CA ILE A 220 5.50 -7.11 -9.05
C ILE A 220 5.49 -7.44 -10.54
N GLU A 221 4.45 -8.14 -10.99
CA GLU A 221 4.19 -8.39 -12.40
C GLU A 221 2.96 -7.60 -12.86
N ILE A 222 3.15 -6.62 -13.74
CA ILE A 222 2.07 -5.84 -14.35
C ILE A 222 1.37 -6.70 -15.42
N VAL A 223 0.11 -7.04 -15.18
CA VAL A 223 -0.70 -7.92 -16.03
C VAL A 223 -1.71 -7.16 -16.90
N ASP A 224 -2.01 -5.91 -16.56
CA ASP A 224 -2.79 -4.99 -17.39
C ASP A 224 -2.02 -3.69 -17.66
N SER A 225 -1.06 -3.77 -18.59
CA SER A 225 -0.19 -2.65 -18.96
C SER A 225 -0.88 -1.53 -19.72
N LYS A 226 -2.07 -1.78 -20.28
CA LYS A 226 -2.87 -0.77 -21.00
C LYS A 226 -3.67 0.10 -20.04
N HIS A 227 -3.86 -0.34 -18.80
CA HIS A 227 -4.58 0.42 -17.79
C HIS A 227 -3.83 1.70 -17.40
N LYS A 228 -4.55 2.80 -17.20
CA LYS A 228 -3.95 4.09 -16.82
C LYS A 228 -3.12 4.02 -15.54
N VAL A 229 -3.56 3.19 -14.58
CA VAL A 229 -2.82 2.94 -13.33
C VAL A 229 -1.40 2.42 -13.60
N ALA A 230 -1.21 1.55 -14.59
CA ALA A 230 0.11 1.01 -14.92
C ALA A 230 1.09 2.09 -15.41
N GLY A 231 0.60 3.24 -15.92
CA GLY A 231 1.45 4.38 -16.23
C GLY A 231 2.56 4.10 -17.25
N GLY A 232 2.32 3.15 -18.17
CA GLY A 232 3.27 2.66 -19.18
C GLY A 232 4.16 1.49 -18.74
N LEU A 233 4.08 1.07 -17.48
CA LEU A 233 4.81 -0.09 -16.97
C LEU A 233 4.20 -1.39 -17.50
N SER A 234 5.02 -2.42 -17.67
CA SER A 234 4.60 -3.75 -18.13
C SER A 234 5.55 -4.84 -17.67
N GLY A 235 5.07 -6.08 -17.58
CA GLY A 235 5.89 -7.23 -17.18
C GLY A 235 6.38 -7.13 -15.73
N LYS A 236 7.53 -7.73 -15.45
CA LYS A 236 8.15 -7.70 -14.12
C LYS A 236 8.81 -6.34 -13.86
N VAL A 237 8.41 -5.67 -12.79
CA VAL A 237 8.89 -4.33 -12.41
C VAL A 237 9.41 -4.36 -10.99
N ASP A 238 10.64 -3.88 -10.78
CA ASP A 238 11.20 -3.65 -9.45
C ASP A 238 10.53 -2.42 -8.81
N VAL A 239 9.77 -2.66 -7.75
CA VAL A 239 9.02 -1.66 -6.99
C VAL A 239 9.67 -1.31 -5.66
N PHE A 240 10.60 -2.14 -5.20
CA PHE A 240 11.46 -1.86 -4.07
C PHE A 240 12.93 -1.81 -4.50
N LYS A 241 13.73 -0.94 -3.85
CA LYS A 241 15.17 -0.78 -4.12
C LYS A 241 15.92 -2.04 -3.71
N GLU A 242 15.55 -2.60 -2.56
CA GLU A 242 16.11 -3.82 -2.01
C GLU A 242 15.02 -4.84 -1.68
N ALA A 243 15.39 -6.13 -1.64
CA ALA A 243 14.57 -7.22 -1.08
C ALA A 243 15.07 -7.55 0.33
N GLY A 244 14.19 -8.03 1.21
CA GLY A 244 14.55 -8.38 2.58
C GLY A 244 13.58 -9.37 3.22
N ASP A 245 13.99 -9.96 4.33
CA ASP A 245 13.23 -10.96 5.09
C ASP A 245 12.14 -10.36 5.98
N LYS A 246 12.13 -9.04 6.18
CA LYS A 246 11.18 -8.30 7.04
C LYS A 246 10.11 -7.51 6.28
N PHE A 247 10.18 -7.48 4.96
CA PHE A 247 9.23 -6.78 4.11
C PHE A 247 9.05 -7.49 2.78
N GLY A 248 8.03 -7.08 2.03
CA GLY A 248 7.77 -7.67 0.73
C GLY A 248 6.52 -7.13 0.07
N VAL A 249 6.01 -7.90 -0.88
CA VAL A 249 4.82 -7.54 -1.65
C VAL A 249 3.60 -8.15 -0.96
N SER A 250 2.78 -7.29 -0.37
CA SER A 250 1.46 -7.68 0.14
C SER A 250 0.48 -7.93 -1.00
N TYR A 251 -0.46 -8.84 -0.81
CA TYR A 251 -1.45 -9.21 -1.81
C TYR A 251 -2.82 -9.48 -1.19
N GLY A 252 -3.84 -9.53 -2.05
CA GLY A 252 -5.13 -10.16 -1.77
C GLY A 252 -5.45 -11.23 -2.81
N VAL A 253 -6.49 -12.01 -2.55
CA VAL A 253 -7.10 -12.94 -3.52
C VAL A 253 -8.51 -12.43 -3.80
N PRO A 254 -8.66 -11.48 -4.73
CA PRO A 254 -9.95 -10.83 -4.95
C PRO A 254 -10.92 -11.70 -5.75
N GLY A 255 -12.21 -11.40 -5.60
CA GLY A 255 -13.29 -12.01 -6.37
C GLY A 255 -13.26 -11.64 -7.85
N LYS A 256 -14.07 -12.34 -8.64
CA LYS A 256 -14.06 -12.30 -10.12
C LYS A 256 -14.32 -10.92 -10.75
N GLU A 257 -14.98 -10.01 -10.05
CA GLU A 257 -15.32 -8.68 -10.60
C GLU A 257 -14.23 -7.63 -10.33
N ALA A 258 -13.21 -7.97 -9.55
CA ALA A 258 -12.05 -7.12 -9.38
C ALA A 258 -11.28 -6.92 -10.69
N LYS A 259 -10.75 -5.72 -10.87
CA LYS A 259 -9.81 -5.37 -11.93
C LYS A 259 -8.39 -5.48 -11.39
N ILE A 260 -7.65 -6.47 -11.86
CA ILE A 260 -6.28 -6.75 -11.43
C ILE A 260 -5.31 -6.06 -12.39
N ILE A 261 -4.47 -5.16 -11.86
CA ILE A 261 -3.46 -4.44 -12.63
C ILE A 261 -2.10 -5.12 -12.49
N ALA A 262 -1.79 -5.61 -11.29
CA ALA A 262 -0.53 -6.31 -11.02
C ALA A 262 -0.70 -7.46 -10.02
N THR A 263 0.16 -8.47 -10.15
CA THR A 263 0.22 -9.64 -9.27
C THR A 263 1.61 -9.82 -8.68
N VAL A 264 1.73 -10.70 -7.69
CA VAL A 264 3.03 -11.26 -7.32
C VAL A 264 3.59 -12.02 -8.53
N PRO A 265 4.88 -11.89 -8.87
CA PRO A 265 5.46 -12.60 -10.01
C PRO A 265 5.29 -14.11 -9.90
N GLY A 266 4.81 -14.74 -10.96
CA GLY A 266 4.61 -16.19 -11.01
C GLY A 266 3.35 -16.73 -10.31
N ASP A 267 2.55 -15.88 -9.66
CA ASP A 267 1.28 -16.27 -9.03
C ASP A 267 0.17 -15.28 -9.35
N LYS A 268 -0.60 -15.59 -10.41
CA LYS A 268 -1.68 -14.72 -10.91
C LYS A 268 -2.87 -14.58 -9.94
N LYS A 269 -2.98 -15.43 -8.92
CA LYS A 269 -4.05 -15.34 -7.91
C LYS A 269 -3.74 -14.31 -6.82
N LYS A 270 -2.46 -14.00 -6.61
CA LYS A 270 -1.99 -13.05 -5.60
C LYS A 270 -1.95 -11.65 -6.20
N ALA A 271 -3.07 -10.95 -6.15
CA ALA A 271 -3.17 -9.60 -6.69
C ALA A 271 -2.48 -8.59 -5.76
N ALA A 272 -1.47 -7.91 -6.29
CA ALA A 272 -0.68 -6.89 -5.60
C ALA A 272 -1.31 -5.49 -5.80
N LEU A 273 -1.95 -5.27 -6.95
CA LEU A 273 -2.58 -4.00 -7.30
C LEU A 273 -3.90 -4.29 -8.01
N TYR A 274 -5.02 -3.97 -7.36
CA TYR A 274 -6.34 -4.22 -7.91
C TYR A 274 -7.36 -3.23 -7.35
N TYR A 275 -8.53 -3.18 -7.99
CA TYR A 275 -9.65 -2.40 -7.51
C TYR A 275 -10.99 -3.04 -7.88
N TYR A 276 -12.03 -2.63 -7.17
CA TYR A 276 -13.43 -2.88 -7.47
C TYR A 276 -14.08 -1.55 -7.85
N ASP A 277 -14.82 -1.52 -8.95
CA ASP A 277 -15.65 -0.36 -9.29
C ASP A 277 -16.88 -0.29 -8.41
N LYS A 278 -17.45 0.91 -8.24
CA LYS A 278 -18.76 1.09 -7.62
C LYS A 278 -19.80 0.20 -8.30
N GLY A 279 -20.61 -0.49 -7.50
CA GLY A 279 -21.66 -1.39 -8.00
C GLY A 279 -21.21 -2.82 -8.29
N THR A 280 -19.90 -3.11 -8.25
CA THR A 280 -19.38 -4.47 -8.47
C THR A 280 -19.50 -5.33 -7.21
N LYS A 281 -19.49 -6.64 -7.42
CA LYS A 281 -19.49 -7.64 -6.35
C LYS A 281 -18.09 -7.84 -5.79
N ALA A 282 -17.95 -7.60 -4.50
CA ALA A 282 -16.78 -8.01 -3.73
C ALA A 282 -16.68 -9.55 -3.63
N ASP A 283 -15.58 -10.06 -3.09
CA ASP A 283 -15.32 -11.50 -2.97
C ASP A 283 -16.42 -12.25 -2.21
N ASN A 284 -16.86 -11.72 -1.07
CA ASN A 284 -17.96 -12.30 -0.28
C ASN A 284 -19.37 -11.91 -0.79
N GLY A 285 -19.48 -11.23 -1.94
CA GLY A 285 -20.75 -11.00 -2.65
C GLY A 285 -21.53 -9.72 -2.33
N TYR A 286 -21.08 -8.85 -1.41
CA TYR A 286 -21.70 -7.53 -1.27
C TYR A 286 -21.37 -6.62 -2.46
N THR A 287 -22.22 -5.62 -2.68
CA THR A 287 -22.01 -4.62 -3.72
C THR A 287 -21.22 -3.44 -3.14
N THR A 288 -20.09 -3.10 -3.74
CA THR A 288 -19.29 -1.94 -3.35
C THR A 288 -20.06 -0.64 -3.58
N LYS A 289 -20.04 0.26 -2.60
CA LYS A 289 -20.77 1.54 -2.66
C LYS A 289 -20.01 2.66 -3.35
N ALA A 290 -18.70 2.49 -3.50
CA ALA A 290 -17.79 3.36 -4.23
C ALA A 290 -16.64 2.52 -4.81
N ARG A 291 -15.76 3.14 -5.61
CA ARG A 291 -14.52 2.49 -6.04
C ARG A 291 -13.61 2.22 -4.84
N VAL A 292 -13.14 0.99 -4.70
CA VAL A 292 -12.22 0.57 -3.64
C VAL A 292 -10.99 -0.08 -4.25
N SER A 293 -9.82 0.37 -3.84
CA SER A 293 -8.54 -0.05 -4.41
C SER A 293 -7.60 -0.61 -3.35
N PHE A 294 -6.73 -1.54 -3.73
CA PHE A 294 -5.68 -2.10 -2.89
C PHE A 294 -4.28 -1.83 -3.46
N PHE A 295 -3.32 -1.53 -2.58
CA PHE A 295 -1.91 -1.32 -2.92
C PHE A 295 -0.98 -2.19 -2.05
N TYR A 296 0.01 -2.82 -2.67
CA TYR A 296 0.80 -3.94 -2.15
C TYR A 296 1.82 -3.66 -1.05
N TRP A 297 1.89 -2.47 -0.47
CA TRP A 297 2.95 -2.22 0.52
C TRP A 297 2.79 -3.09 1.78
N SER A 298 3.93 -3.51 2.32
CA SER A 298 4.07 -3.92 3.72
C SER A 298 4.56 -2.73 4.56
N ASN A 299 4.70 -2.90 5.88
CA ASN A 299 5.13 -1.81 6.76
C ASN A 299 6.50 -1.23 6.36
N GLY A 300 6.63 0.10 6.36
CA GLY A 300 7.92 0.79 6.24
C GLY A 300 8.45 0.91 4.80
N MET A 301 7.60 0.78 3.78
CA MET A 301 8.01 0.74 2.37
C MET A 301 8.22 2.11 1.72
N HIS A 302 7.88 3.21 2.39
CA HIS A 302 8.08 4.57 1.86
C HIS A 302 9.55 4.87 1.50
N GLU A 303 10.53 4.45 2.30
CA GLU A 303 11.96 4.67 2.03
C GLU A 303 12.54 3.69 1.00
N ASN A 304 12.05 2.44 1.01
CA ASN A 304 12.54 1.38 0.12
C ASN A 304 11.82 1.37 -1.25
N SER A 305 10.80 2.19 -1.47
CA SER A 305 10.07 2.23 -2.75
C SER A 305 10.84 2.92 -3.86
N THR A 306 10.75 2.37 -5.08
CA THR A 306 11.26 3.00 -6.31
C THR A 306 10.30 4.08 -6.82
N ASP A 307 10.76 4.91 -7.75
CA ASP A 307 9.90 5.89 -8.44
C ASP A 307 8.73 5.23 -9.17
N ALA A 308 8.92 4.01 -9.68
CA ALA A 308 7.85 3.24 -10.31
C ALA A 308 6.75 2.87 -9.30
N SER A 309 7.13 2.41 -8.11
CA SER A 309 6.20 2.10 -7.01
C SER A 309 5.39 3.33 -6.60
N TRP A 310 6.08 4.45 -6.40
CA TRP A 310 5.44 5.71 -6.06
C TRP A 310 4.52 6.24 -7.17
N LYS A 311 4.91 6.11 -8.45
CA LYS A 311 4.05 6.47 -9.59
C LYS A 311 2.80 5.59 -9.67
N LEU A 312 2.91 4.30 -9.39
CA LEU A 312 1.76 3.40 -9.31
C LEU A 312 0.79 3.81 -8.20
N LEU A 313 1.30 4.22 -7.03
CA LEU A 313 0.48 4.73 -5.93
C LEU A 313 -0.27 6.00 -6.35
N ASP A 314 0.43 6.98 -6.92
CA ASP A 314 -0.18 8.24 -7.38
C ASP A 314 -1.29 7.97 -8.40
N ASN A 315 -1.00 7.13 -9.40
CA ASN A 315 -1.99 6.79 -10.42
C ASN A 315 -3.18 6.02 -9.84
N LEU A 316 -2.97 5.13 -8.87
CA LEU A 316 -4.05 4.40 -8.21
C LEU A 316 -4.92 5.34 -7.39
N VAL A 317 -4.34 6.27 -6.64
CA VAL A 317 -5.06 7.28 -5.85
C VAL A 317 -5.95 8.13 -6.77
N LEU A 318 -5.38 8.67 -7.85
CA LEU A 318 -6.13 9.45 -8.81
C LEU A 318 -7.22 8.62 -9.50
N TRP A 319 -6.89 7.39 -9.93
CA TRP A 319 -7.89 6.48 -10.50
C TRP A 319 -9.04 6.22 -9.53
N THR A 320 -8.74 6.01 -8.25
CA THR A 320 -9.75 5.73 -7.22
C THR A 320 -10.71 6.91 -7.06
N LEU A 321 -10.18 8.13 -7.04
CA LEU A 321 -10.94 9.38 -6.91
C LEU A 321 -12.03 9.57 -8.00
N GLN A 322 -11.84 9.05 -9.21
CA GLN A 322 -12.72 9.34 -10.36
C GLN A 322 -14.17 8.88 -10.25
N ASN A 323 -14.50 7.92 -9.38
CA ASN A 323 -15.78 7.21 -9.45
C ASN A 323 -16.37 6.89 -8.07
N GLY A 324 -16.49 7.94 -7.23
CA GLY A 324 -17.22 7.91 -5.96
C GLY A 324 -18.71 7.69 -6.09
#